data_AF-A0A521R321-F1
#
_entry.id   AF-A0A521R321-F1
#
_cell.length_a   1.000
_cell.length_b   1.000
_cell.length_c   1.000
_cell.angle_alpha   90.00
_cell.angle_beta   90.00
_cell.angle_gamma   90.00
#
_symmetry.space_group_name_H-M   'P 1'
#
loop_
_entity.id
_entity.type
_entity.pdbx_description
1 polymer ?
#
loop_
_entity_poly.entity_id
_entity_poly.type
_entity_poly.pdbx_seq_one_letter_code
_entity_poly.pdbx_strand_id
1 'polypeptide(L)' 'MADAPDDYRAHQETYAAFNKLVTFSLLWIVVLLASMALGLVGGLSILGLLLGVGGSIALLIGFAVLS' A
#
# COMPACT_ATOMS: atom_id res chain seq x y z
N MET A 1 -2.29 -11.91 -37.81
CA MET A 1 -1.42 -11.55 -36.67
C MET A 1 -1.61 -10.07 -36.36
N ALA A 2 -2.85 -9.66 -36.06
CA ALA A 2 -3.19 -8.27 -35.72
C ALA A 2 -3.16 -8.03 -34.19
N ASP A 3 -2.84 -9.08 -33.42
CA ASP A 3 -3.01 -9.13 -31.96
C ASP A 3 -1.81 -8.61 -31.15
N ALA A 4 -0.62 -8.51 -31.76
CA ALA A 4 0.62 -8.19 -31.04
C ALA A 4 0.67 -6.80 -30.35
N PRO A 5 0.18 -5.69 -30.94
CA PRO A 5 0.24 -4.38 -30.28
C PRO A 5 -0.84 -4.21 -29.20
N ASP A 6 -2.02 -4.83 -29.35
CA ASP A 6 -3.10 -4.71 -28.37
C ASP A 6 -2.83 -5.54 -27.11
N ASP A 7 -2.27 -6.75 -27.26
CA ASP A 7 -1.84 -7.59 -26.12
C ASP A 7 -0.76 -6.89 -25.28
N TYR A 8 0.19 -6.22 -25.94
CA TYR A 8 1.27 -5.52 -25.25
C TYR A 8 0.74 -4.37 -24.38
N ARG A 9 -0.25 -3.61 -24.87
CA ARG A 9 -0.89 -2.54 -24.09
C ARG A 9 -1.64 -3.08 -22.88
N ALA A 10 -2.41 -4.16 -23.06
CA ALA A 10 -3.13 -4.80 -21.95
C ALA A 10 -2.17 -5.32 -20.86
N HIS A 11 -1.01 -5.85 -21.25
CA HIS A 11 0.03 -6.27 -20.30
C HIS A 11 0.60 -5.07 -19.53
N GLN A 12 0.89 -3.95 -20.21
CA GLN A 12 1.39 -2.74 -19.54
C GLN A 12 0.40 -2.19 -18.50
N GLU A 13 -0.90 -2.13 -18.82
CA GLU A 13 -1.93 -1.68 -17.89
C GLU A 13 -1.99 -2.57 -16.63
N THR A 14 -1.90 -3.89 -16.83
CA THR A 14 -1.88 -4.86 -15.74
C THR A 14 -0.65 -4.69 -14.84
N TYR A 15 0.54 -4.54 -15.43
CA TYR A 15 1.77 -4.31 -14.66
C TYR A 15 1.72 -2.99 -13.89
N ALA A 16 1.16 -1.93 -14.49
CA ALA A 16 0.99 -0.66 -13.81
C ALA A 16 0.07 -0.78 -12.58
N ALA A 17 -1.07 -1.47 -12.72
CA ALA A 17 -1.99 -1.73 -11.61
C ALA A 17 -1.34 -2.61 -10.52
N PHE A 18 -0.65 -3.68 -10.93
CA PHE A 18 0.07 -4.57 -10.02
C PHE A 18 1.14 -3.81 -9.22
N ASN A 19 1.95 -2.98 -9.89
CA ASN A 19 2.99 -2.20 -9.23
C ASN A 19 2.43 -1.21 -8.20
N LYS A 20 1.26 -0.60 -8.48
CA LYS A 20 0.55 0.24 -7.52
C LYS A 20 0.14 -0.55 -6.28
N LEU A 21 -0.43 -1.75 -6.46
CA LEU A 21 -0.86 -2.61 -5.36
C LEU A 21 0.33 -3.09 -4.51
N VAL A 22 1.43 -3.48 -5.16
CA VAL A 22 2.68 -3.87 -4.47
C VAL A 22 3.22 -2.70 -3.65
N THR A 23 3.27 -1.50 -4.23
CA THR A 23 3.73 -0.29 -3.53
C THR A 23 2.88 0.01 -2.30
N PHE A 24 1.54 -0.02 -2.45
CA PHE A 24 0.62 0.13 -1.32
C PHE A 24 0.87 -0.92 -0.23
N SER A 25 1.01 -2.18 -0.62
CA SER A 25 1.23 -3.30 0.29
C SER A 25 2.52 -3.13 1.10
N LEU A 26 3.61 -2.72 0.45
CA LEU A 26 4.89 -2.45 1.11
C LEU A 26 4.77 -1.31 2.14
N LEU A 27 4.16 -0.19 1.75
CA LEU A 27 3.95 0.94 2.67
C LEU A 27 3.05 0.56 3.84
N TRP A 28 2.02 -0.25 3.61
CA TRP A 28 1.12 -0.72 4.65
C TRP A 28 1.81 -1.65 5.64
N ILE A 29 2.67 -2.57 5.15
CA ILE A 29 3.50 -3.40 6.03
C ILE A 29 4.40 -2.54 6.91
N VAL A 30 5.02 -1.49 6.37
CA VAL A 30 5.85 -0.55 7.16
C VAL A 30 5.02 0.11 8.28
N VAL A 31 3.79 0.53 8.00
CA VAL A 31 2.89 1.11 9.01
C VAL A 31 2.56 0.10 10.11
N LEU A 32 2.26 -1.15 9.73
CA LEU A 32 1.98 -2.21 10.71
C LEU A 32 3.19 -2.48 11.61
N LEU A 33 4.39 -2.61 11.02
CA LEU A 33 5.61 -2.83 11.79
C LEU A 33 5.92 -1.65 12.72
N ALA A 34 5.76 -0.41 12.25
CA ALA A 34 5.93 0.78 13.08
C ALA A 34 4.91 0.85 14.23
N SER A 35 3.64 0.52 13.96
CA SER A 35 2.58 0.44 14.97
C SER A 35 2.89 -0.62 16.03
N MET A 36 3.31 -1.82 15.61
CA MET A 36 3.74 -2.89 16.51
C MET A 36 4.97 -2.49 17.34
N ALA A 37 5.96 -1.84 16.73
CA ALA A 37 7.14 -1.35 17.43
C ALA A 37 6.76 -0.32 18.51
N LEU A 38 5.91 0.66 18.19
CA LEU A 38 5.47 1.66 19.17
C LEU A 38 4.64 1.04 20.31
N GLY A 39 3.71 0.14 19.99
CA GLY A 39 2.82 -0.46 20.99
C GLY A 39 3.51 -1.51 21.86
N LEU A 40 4.23 -2.45 21.25
CA LEU A 40 4.82 -3.59 21.96
C LEU A 40 6.21 -3.29 22.52
N VAL A 41 7.07 -2.61 21.75
CA VAL A 41 8.46 -2.34 22.16
C VAL A 41 8.56 -1.01 22.90
N GLY A 42 7.88 0.03 22.41
CA GLY A 42 7.89 1.37 23.01
C GLY A 42 6.98 1.53 24.23
N GLY A 43 6.04 0.60 24.47
CA GLY A 43 5.03 0.72 25.53
C GLY A 43 4.01 1.85 25.28
N LEU A 44 4.00 2.44 24.09
CA LEU A 44 3.14 3.56 23.70
C LEU A 44 1.89 3.05 22.98
N SER A 45 1.10 2.21 23.66
CA SER A 45 -0.02 1.46 23.05
C SER A 45 -1.04 2.34 22.33
N ILE A 46 -1.39 3.51 22.88
CA ILE A 46 -2.33 4.45 22.25
C ILE A 46 -1.74 5.03 20.96
N LEU A 47 -0.46 5.42 20.97
CA LEU A 47 0.20 5.96 19.79
C LEU A 47 0.38 4.89 18.71
N GLY A 48 0.70 3.65 19.10
CA GLY A 48 0.75 2.51 18.19
C GLY A 48 -0.61 2.25 17.53
N LEU A 49 -1.70 2.31 18.29
CA LEU A 49 -3.06 2.15 17.75
C LEU A 49 -3.45 3.30 16.81
N LEU A 50 -3.20 4.55 17.20
CA LEU A 50 -3.46 5.73 16.37
C LEU A 50 -2.67 5.69 15.07
N LEU A 51 -1.38 5.33 15.13
CA LEU A 51 -0.55 5.19 13.93
C LEU A 51 -1.03 4.04 13.04
N GLY A 52 -1.37 2.89 13.63
CA GLY A 52 -1.82 1.72 12.86
C GLY A 52 -3.13 1.97 12.13
N VAL A 53 -4.14 2.46 12.84
CA VAL A 53 -5.47 2.76 12.27
C VAL A 53 -5.39 3.99 11.36
N GLY A 54 -4.85 5.10 11.87
CA GLY A 54 -4.76 6.36 11.12
C GLY A 54 -3.86 6.23 9.89
N GLY A 55 -2.71 5.57 10.02
CA GLY A 55 -1.80 5.30 8.91
C GLY A 55 -2.41 4.38 7.86
N SER A 56 -3.18 3.36 8.25
CA SER A 56 -3.90 2.50 7.29
C SER A 56 -4.98 3.30 6.53
N ILE A 57 -5.76 4.14 7.23
CA ILE A 57 -6.75 5.00 6.59
C ILE A 57 -6.08 5.98 5.63
N ALA A 58 -4.99 6.64 6.06
CA ALA A 58 -4.25 7.57 5.22
C ALA A 58 -3.68 6.88 3.96
N LEU A 59 -3.16 5.66 4.09
CA LEU A 59 -2.69 4.89 2.94
C LEU A 59 -3.83 4.48 2.00
N LEU A 60 -4.99 4.12 2.53
CA LEU A 60 -6.17 3.80 1.71
C LEU A 60 -6.70 5.02 0.94
N ILE A 61 -6.61 6.21 1.53
CA ILE A 61 -6.95 7.47 0.87
C ILE A 61 -5.88 7.88 -0.15
N GLY A 62 -4.61 7.57 0.10
CA GLY A 62 -3.50 7.86 -0.81
C GLY A 62 -3.46 6.93 -2.04
N PHE A 63 -3.60 5.62 -1.83
CA PHE A 63 -4.20 4.73 -2.84
C PHE A 63 -5.60 5.27 -3.20
N ALA A 64 -6.40 4.81 -4.15
CA ALA A 64 -7.69 5.45 -4.49
C ALA A 64 -7.64 6.92 -5.01
N VAL A 65 -6.99 7.90 -4.37
CA VAL A 65 -6.94 9.30 -4.84
C VAL A 65 -5.70 9.60 -5.69
N LEU A 66 -4.52 9.14 -5.27
CA LEU A 66 -3.24 9.45 -5.95
C LEU A 66 -2.80 8.33 -6.89
N SER A 67 -3.49 7.18 -6.87
CA SER A 67 -3.18 5.98 -7.66
C SER A 67 -3.90 5.96 -9.00
#